data_AF-A0A353K3F0-F1
#
_entry.id   AF-A0A353K3F0-F1
#
_cell.length_a   1.000
_cell.length_b   1.000
_cell.length_c   1.000
_cell.angle_alpha   90.00
_cell.angle_beta   90.00
_cell.angle_gamma   90.00
#
_symmetry.space_group_name_H-M   'P 1'
#
loop_
_entity.id
_entity.type
_entity.pdbx_description
1 polymer ?
#
loop_
_entity_poly.entity_id
_entity_poly.type
_entity_poly.pdbx_seq_one_letter_code
_entity_poly.pdbx_strand_id
1 'polypeptide(L)'
;MKFKKLYDKEKSFLLLRFFIVLFLLFIIILYGYKSRNKSSFENMLERNDYNGIYSLINGPDFSMEVFKTYMKDNYGRLPQIIEKDKYERNIVYHIYTAKGLKDVSFKKTGRKYLWYFDDYVSDWKFKAPKNARVFIQNVEYPNRNGEVYVKKIPNSVYNVRICIGEIVDFNQRVAAGQDITITPNIKPEVIKKCSDIVNEYINFRQDSINNLDIKEINCIDKSSGIYKEVIDEVEWLKKA
;
A
#
# COMPACT_ATOMS: atom_id res chain seq x y z
N MET A 1 -5.34 -71.81 26.03
CA MET A 1 -6.33 -70.73 26.26
C MET A 1 -7.52 -70.99 25.35
N LYS A 2 -8.65 -71.50 25.89
CA LYS A 2 -9.84 -71.79 25.07
C LYS A 2 -10.51 -70.46 24.70
N PHE A 3 -10.55 -70.11 23.42
CA PHE A 3 -11.32 -68.96 22.95
C PHE A 3 -12.79 -69.18 23.29
N LYS A 4 -13.33 -68.35 24.20
CA LYS A 4 -14.75 -68.35 24.54
C LYS A 4 -15.50 -67.94 23.28
N LYS A 5 -16.28 -68.86 22.70
CA LYS A 5 -17.11 -68.55 21.52
C LYS A 5 -18.15 -67.52 21.95
N LEU A 6 -18.09 -66.34 21.34
CA LEU A 6 -19.07 -65.27 21.55
C LEU A 6 -20.46 -65.76 21.12
N TYR A 7 -21.47 -65.49 21.94
CA TYR A 7 -22.86 -65.77 21.58
C TYR A 7 -23.29 -64.85 20.43
N ASP A 8 -24.26 -65.29 19.62
CA ASP A 8 -24.62 -64.56 18.39
C ASP A 8 -25.16 -63.14 18.67
N LYS A 9 -25.76 -62.92 19.84
CA LYS A 9 -26.14 -61.58 20.32
C LYS A 9 -24.93 -60.69 20.62
N GLU A 10 -23.85 -61.26 21.16
CA GLU A 10 -22.61 -60.52 21.44
C GLU A 10 -21.88 -60.17 20.14
N LYS A 11 -21.88 -61.07 19.15
CA LYS A 11 -21.35 -60.78 17.80
C LYS A 11 -22.13 -59.66 17.12
N SER A 12 -23.46 -59.68 17.20
CA SER A 12 -24.32 -58.62 16.64
C SER A 12 -24.06 -57.27 17.30
N PHE A 13 -23.90 -57.25 18.63
CA PHE A 13 -23.59 -56.03 19.37
C PHE A 13 -22.20 -55.46 19.03
N LEU A 14 -21.19 -56.32 18.88
CA LEU A 14 -19.84 -55.93 18.46
C LEU A 14 -19.82 -55.40 17.02
N LEU A 15 -20.55 -56.03 16.09
CA LEU A 15 -20.70 -55.56 14.73
C LEU A 15 -21.39 -54.19 14.69
N LEU A 16 -22.47 -53.99 15.45
CA LEU A 16 -23.16 -52.70 15.51
C LEU A 16 -22.22 -51.58 16.02
N ARG A 17 -21.47 -51.82 17.10
CA ARG A 17 -20.47 -50.87 17.60
C ARG A 17 -19.37 -50.60 16.58
N PHE A 18 -18.92 -51.63 15.88
CA PHE A 18 -17.92 -51.48 14.82
C PHE A 18 -18.45 -50.59 13.69
N PHE A 19 -19.68 -50.78 13.23
CA PHE A 19 -20.31 -49.94 12.21
C PHE A 19 -20.51 -48.49 12.68
N ILE A 20 -20.91 -48.27 13.94
CA ILE A 20 -21.04 -46.92 14.52
C ILE A 20 -19.69 -46.20 14.54
N VAL A 21 -18.61 -46.89 14.95
CA VAL A 21 -17.25 -46.32 14.95
C VAL A 21 -16.79 -46.02 13.53
N LEU A 22 -17.06 -46.91 12.57
CA LEU A 22 -16.70 -46.72 11.17
C LEU A 22 -17.45 -45.53 10.55
N PHE A 23 -18.74 -45.37 10.91
CA PHE A 23 -19.57 -44.24 10.48
C PHE A 23 -19.08 -42.91 11.06
N LEU A 24 -18.70 -42.88 12.35
CA LEU A 24 -18.10 -41.70 12.97
C LEU A 24 -16.75 -41.35 12.32
N LEU A 25 -15.90 -42.35 12.04
CA LEU A 25 -14.65 -42.16 11.28
C LEU A 25 -14.91 -41.61 9.88
N PHE A 26 -15.93 -42.11 9.19
CA PHE A 26 -16.32 -41.62 7.87
C PHE A 26 -16.79 -40.16 7.89
N ILE A 27 -17.56 -39.76 8.90
CA ILE A 27 -17.95 -38.35 9.12
C ILE A 27 -16.71 -37.49 9.38
N ILE A 28 -15.79 -37.94 10.23
CA ILE A 28 -14.54 -37.21 10.53
C ILE A 28 -13.68 -37.09 9.26
N ILE A 29 -13.58 -38.14 8.44
CA ILE A 29 -12.86 -38.10 7.16
C ILE A 29 -13.54 -37.14 6.20
N LEU A 30 -14.87 -37.16 6.04
CA LEU A 30 -15.61 -36.24 5.17
C LEU A 30 -15.46 -34.77 5.60
N TYR A 31 -15.63 -34.46 6.89
CA TYR A 31 -15.42 -33.12 7.42
C TYR A 31 -13.96 -32.68 7.36
N GLY A 32 -13.02 -33.60 7.62
CA GLY A 32 -11.58 -33.38 7.49
C GLY A 32 -11.14 -33.14 6.04
N TYR A 33 -11.76 -33.82 5.07
CA TYR A 33 -11.50 -33.67 3.64
C TYR A 33 -12.01 -32.32 3.12
N LYS A 34 -13.23 -31.91 3.55
CA LYS A 34 -13.77 -30.58 3.24
C LYS A 34 -12.93 -29.45 3.85
N SER A 35 -12.28 -29.69 4.99
CA SER A 35 -11.39 -28.72 5.68
C SER A 35 -9.96 -28.66 5.11
N ARG A 36 -9.50 -29.69 4.36
CA ARG A 36 -8.15 -29.74 3.78
C ARG A 36 -7.99 -28.97 2.46
N ASN A 37 -9.07 -28.60 1.77
CA ASN A 37 -9.03 -27.77 0.56
C ASN A 37 -9.02 -26.26 0.86
N LYS A 38 -8.21 -25.82 1.84
CA LYS A 38 -8.05 -24.40 2.19
C LYS A 38 -7.22 -23.58 1.18
N SER A 39 -6.76 -24.15 0.07
CA SER A 39 -5.67 -23.57 -0.74
C SER A 39 -6.04 -23.11 -2.16
N SER A 40 -7.28 -23.27 -2.62
CA SER A 40 -7.64 -22.75 -3.96
C SER A 40 -8.02 -21.28 -3.88
N PHE A 41 -7.62 -20.51 -4.89
CA PHE A 41 -7.98 -19.10 -5.05
C PHE A 41 -9.49 -18.88 -4.87
N GLU A 42 -10.33 -19.79 -5.39
CA GLU A 42 -11.80 -19.75 -5.25
C GLU A 42 -12.23 -19.65 -3.78
N ASN A 43 -11.72 -20.55 -2.92
CA ASN A 43 -12.05 -20.57 -1.50
C ASN A 43 -11.61 -19.30 -0.78
N MET A 44 -10.47 -18.73 -1.18
CA MET A 44 -9.97 -17.49 -0.60
C MET A 44 -10.82 -16.29 -1.04
N LEU A 45 -11.24 -16.27 -2.32
CA LEU A 45 -12.09 -15.23 -2.88
C LEU A 45 -13.48 -15.22 -2.23
N GLU A 46 -14.14 -16.39 -2.12
CA GLU A 46 -15.44 -16.53 -1.46
C GLU A 46 -15.42 -16.07 0.01
N ARG A 47 -14.29 -16.27 0.69
CA ARG A 47 -14.10 -15.87 2.10
C ARG A 47 -13.58 -14.44 2.26
N ASN A 48 -13.34 -13.72 1.17
CA ASN A 48 -12.67 -12.41 1.17
C ASN A 48 -11.30 -12.43 1.89
N ASP A 49 -10.56 -13.55 1.80
CA ASP A 49 -9.22 -13.70 2.37
C ASP A 49 -8.17 -13.03 1.48
N TYR A 50 -8.16 -11.71 1.44
CA TYR A 50 -7.24 -10.93 0.61
C TYR A 50 -5.77 -11.13 1.00
N ASN A 51 -5.47 -11.51 2.24
CA ASN A 51 -4.10 -11.83 2.64
C ASN A 51 -3.63 -13.12 1.97
N GLY A 52 -4.46 -14.17 2.01
CA GLY A 52 -4.20 -15.43 1.32
C GLY A 52 -4.04 -15.21 -0.18
N ILE A 53 -4.96 -14.46 -0.78
CA ILE A 53 -4.90 -14.12 -2.21
C ILE A 53 -3.62 -13.38 -2.57
N TYR A 54 -3.23 -12.36 -1.81
CA TYR A 54 -2.01 -11.60 -2.06
C TYR A 54 -0.74 -12.47 -1.93
N SER A 55 -0.73 -13.43 -1.02
CA SER A 55 0.40 -14.36 -0.84
C SER A 55 0.66 -15.24 -2.07
N LEU A 56 -0.34 -15.39 -2.95
CA LEU A 56 -0.23 -16.10 -4.20
C LEU A 56 0.48 -15.27 -5.29
N ILE A 57 0.55 -13.95 -5.15
CA ILE A 57 1.15 -13.04 -6.13
C ILE A 57 2.67 -13.15 -6.08
N ASN A 58 3.28 -13.50 -7.22
CA ASN A 58 4.73 -13.50 -7.34
C ASN A 58 5.27 -12.09 -7.63
N GLY A 59 6.02 -11.52 -6.69
CA GLY A 59 6.71 -10.23 -6.86
C GLY A 59 5.76 -9.05 -7.11
N PRO A 60 4.82 -8.73 -6.20
CA PRO A 60 3.92 -7.60 -6.38
C PRO A 60 4.68 -6.26 -6.40
N ASP A 61 4.36 -5.40 -7.37
CA ASP A 61 4.90 -4.04 -7.49
C ASP A 61 4.22 -3.02 -6.54
N PHE A 62 3.28 -3.48 -5.72
CA PHE A 62 2.44 -2.67 -4.83
C PHE A 62 2.28 -3.37 -3.47
N SER A 63 1.87 -2.64 -2.44
CA SER A 63 1.72 -3.20 -1.09
C SER A 63 0.43 -3.99 -0.90
N MET A 64 0.38 -4.76 0.20
CA MET A 64 -0.83 -5.42 0.67
C MET A 64 -1.98 -4.44 0.94
N GLU A 65 -1.69 -3.22 1.39
CA GLU A 65 -2.74 -2.23 1.67
C GLU A 65 -3.37 -1.70 0.39
N VAL A 66 -2.55 -1.38 -0.61
CA VAL A 66 -3.00 -1.04 -1.97
C VAL A 66 -3.85 -2.17 -2.53
N PHE A 67 -3.39 -3.41 -2.40
CA PHE A 67 -4.12 -4.59 -2.86
C PHE A 67 -5.48 -4.76 -2.18
N LYS A 68 -5.54 -4.62 -0.85
CA LYS A 68 -6.81 -4.70 -0.10
C LYS A 68 -7.81 -3.64 -0.53
N THR A 69 -7.35 -2.41 -0.77
CA THR A 69 -8.21 -1.34 -1.30
C THR A 69 -8.75 -1.72 -2.67
N TYR A 70 -7.87 -2.15 -3.58
CA TYR A 70 -8.28 -2.60 -4.91
C TYR A 70 -9.33 -3.73 -4.85
N MET A 71 -9.08 -4.78 -4.05
CA MET A 71 -10.01 -5.90 -3.91
C MET A 71 -11.35 -5.47 -3.34
N LYS A 72 -11.36 -4.61 -2.32
CA LYS A 72 -12.61 -4.10 -1.72
C LYS A 72 -13.42 -3.26 -2.72
N ASP A 73 -12.77 -2.38 -3.47
CA ASP A 73 -13.45 -1.45 -4.37
C ASP A 73 -13.95 -2.14 -5.65
N ASN A 74 -13.24 -3.17 -6.14
CA ASN A 74 -13.56 -3.86 -7.39
C ASN A 74 -14.36 -5.16 -7.21
N TYR A 75 -14.10 -5.95 -6.17
CA TYR A 75 -14.73 -7.27 -5.97
C TYR A 75 -15.83 -7.23 -4.89
N GLY A 76 -15.78 -6.24 -3.99
CA GLY A 76 -16.86 -5.99 -3.03
C GLY A 76 -17.06 -7.10 -2.01
N ARG A 77 -18.28 -7.22 -1.49
CA ARG A 77 -18.73 -8.34 -0.65
C ARG A 77 -19.53 -9.28 -1.54
N LEU A 78 -19.12 -10.53 -1.66
CA LEU A 78 -19.76 -11.60 -2.45
C LEU A 78 -19.41 -11.64 -3.96
N PRO A 79 -18.12 -11.67 -4.35
CA PRO A 79 -17.76 -12.04 -5.71
C PRO A 79 -18.25 -13.45 -6.04
N GLN A 80 -18.78 -13.65 -7.25
CA GLN A 80 -19.23 -14.96 -7.73
C GLN A 80 -18.42 -15.38 -8.95
N ILE A 81 -17.82 -16.56 -8.91
CA ILE A 81 -17.13 -17.12 -10.07
C ILE A 81 -18.20 -17.71 -10.99
N ILE A 82 -18.35 -17.14 -12.19
CA ILE A 82 -19.30 -17.60 -13.20
C ILE A 82 -18.68 -18.70 -14.05
N GLU A 83 -17.42 -18.50 -14.46
CA GLU A 83 -16.73 -19.37 -15.39
C GLU A 83 -15.23 -19.46 -15.07
N LYS A 84 -14.64 -20.59 -15.44
CA LYS A 84 -13.23 -20.88 -15.22
C LYS A 84 -12.65 -21.59 -16.44
N ASP A 85 -11.83 -20.86 -17.16
CA ASP A 85 -11.11 -21.39 -18.31
C ASP A 85 -9.69 -21.81 -17.95
N LYS A 86 -9.22 -22.87 -18.60
CA LYS A 86 -7.86 -23.37 -18.45
C LYS A 86 -7.22 -23.51 -19.81
N TYR A 87 -6.13 -22.76 -20.02
CA TYR A 87 -5.34 -22.79 -21.24
C TYR A 87 -3.88 -23.08 -20.89
N GLU A 88 -3.41 -24.30 -21.13
CA GLU A 88 -2.05 -24.75 -20.78
C GLU A 88 -1.67 -24.46 -19.31
N ARG A 89 -0.86 -23.40 -19.07
CA ARG A 89 -0.41 -22.94 -17.74
C ARG A 89 -1.21 -21.75 -17.21
N ASN A 90 -2.15 -21.25 -18.00
CA ASN A 90 -3.00 -20.12 -17.67
C ASN A 90 -4.37 -20.62 -17.16
N ILE A 91 -4.87 -19.96 -16.13
CA ILE A 91 -6.24 -20.12 -15.64
C ILE A 91 -6.88 -18.75 -15.70
N VAL A 92 -8.06 -18.63 -16.27
CA VAL A 92 -8.84 -17.39 -16.28
C VAL A 92 -10.11 -17.63 -15.47
N TYR A 93 -10.42 -16.71 -14.57
CA TYR A 93 -11.66 -16.72 -13.80
C TYR A 93 -12.49 -15.52 -14.22
N HIS A 94 -13.72 -15.80 -14.65
CA HIS A 94 -14.72 -14.79 -14.95
C HIS A 94 -15.58 -14.59 -13.69
N ILE A 95 -15.44 -13.42 -13.06
CA ILE A 95 -16.00 -13.14 -11.74
C ILE A 95 -17.06 -12.04 -11.87
N TYR A 96 -18.29 -12.35 -11.48
CA TYR A 96 -19.32 -11.35 -11.28
C TYR A 96 -19.07 -10.61 -9.97
N THR A 97 -19.03 -9.28 -10.05
CA THR A 97 -18.87 -8.40 -8.90
C THR A 97 -19.97 -7.35 -8.89
N ALA A 98 -20.08 -6.58 -7.80
CA ALA A 98 -20.95 -5.40 -7.76
C ALA A 98 -20.56 -4.31 -8.79
N LYS A 99 -19.36 -4.39 -9.37
CA LYS A 99 -18.85 -3.47 -10.41
C LYS A 99 -18.95 -4.06 -11.83
N GLY A 100 -19.58 -5.23 -11.98
CA GLY A 100 -19.72 -5.93 -13.25
C GLY A 100 -18.81 -7.16 -13.36
N LEU A 101 -18.67 -7.67 -14.59
CA LEU A 101 -17.80 -8.80 -14.89
C LEU A 101 -16.33 -8.36 -14.82
N LYS A 102 -15.53 -9.17 -14.15
CA LYS A 102 -14.09 -8.98 -13.98
C LYS A 102 -13.36 -10.27 -14.28
N ASP A 103 -12.30 -10.16 -15.08
CA ASP A 103 -11.46 -11.29 -15.43
C ASP A 103 -10.20 -11.26 -14.57
N VAL A 104 -9.86 -12.42 -14.02
CA VAL A 104 -8.59 -12.60 -13.30
C VAL A 104 -7.85 -13.75 -13.96
N SER A 105 -6.71 -13.43 -14.56
CA SER A 105 -5.86 -14.41 -15.21
C SER A 105 -4.62 -14.73 -14.36
N PHE A 106 -4.34 -16.02 -14.28
CA PHE A 106 -3.28 -16.61 -13.47
C PHE A 106 -2.36 -17.41 -14.37
N LYS A 107 -1.06 -17.15 -14.32
CA LYS A 107 -0.07 -18.08 -14.89
C LYS A 107 0.60 -18.85 -13.78
N LYS A 108 0.37 -20.17 -13.74
CA LYS A 108 0.95 -21.03 -12.71
C LYS A 108 2.45 -21.15 -12.90
N THR A 109 3.21 -20.70 -11.90
CA THR A 109 4.67 -20.77 -11.88
C THR A 109 5.09 -21.47 -10.58
N GLY A 110 5.07 -22.81 -10.59
CA GLY A 110 5.28 -23.62 -9.38
C GLY A 110 4.11 -23.51 -8.39
N ARG A 111 4.39 -23.05 -7.16
CA ARG A 111 3.39 -22.81 -6.09
C ARG A 111 2.81 -21.38 -6.08
N LYS A 112 3.40 -20.47 -6.85
CA LYS A 112 2.94 -19.09 -6.96
C LYS A 112 2.23 -18.87 -8.30
N TYR A 113 1.41 -17.83 -8.34
CA TYR A 113 0.74 -17.39 -9.56
C TYR A 113 1.31 -16.03 -9.95
N LEU A 114 1.60 -15.87 -11.24
CA LEU A 114 1.75 -14.54 -11.81
C LEU A 114 0.34 -14.01 -12.05
N TRP A 115 0.03 -12.90 -11.38
CA TRP A 115 -1.25 -12.24 -11.46
C TRP A 115 -1.21 -11.18 -12.54
N TYR A 116 -2.10 -11.31 -13.50
CA TYR A 116 -2.39 -10.25 -14.45
C TYR A 116 -3.78 -9.73 -14.09
N PHE A 117 -3.82 -8.63 -13.34
CA PHE A 117 -5.00 -7.78 -13.32
C PHE A 117 -5.01 -7.06 -14.66
N ASP A 118 -6.09 -7.19 -15.42
CA ASP A 118 -6.18 -6.56 -16.73
C ASP A 118 -6.36 -5.04 -16.60
N ASP A 119 -6.60 -4.55 -15.37
CA ASP A 119 -6.85 -3.17 -15.02
C ASP A 119 -5.73 -2.54 -14.17
N TYR A 120 -4.49 -2.53 -14.67
CA TYR A 120 -3.42 -1.73 -14.08
C TYR A 120 -3.33 -0.34 -14.71
N VAL A 121 -3.00 0.65 -13.89
CA VAL A 121 -2.44 1.93 -14.35
C VAL A 121 -0.92 1.81 -14.32
N SER A 122 -0.29 2.07 -15.46
CA SER A 122 1.16 2.13 -15.60
C SER A 122 1.60 3.58 -15.77
N ASP A 123 2.82 3.89 -15.34
CA ASP A 123 3.46 5.18 -15.54
C ASP A 123 2.68 6.39 -14.99
N TRP A 124 1.95 6.22 -13.89
CA TRP A 124 1.20 7.31 -13.30
C TRP A 124 2.15 8.36 -12.72
N LYS A 125 2.07 9.57 -13.29
CA LYS A 125 2.88 10.73 -12.92
C LYS A 125 1.97 11.82 -12.39
N PHE A 126 2.38 12.45 -11.30
CA PHE A 126 1.68 13.61 -10.77
C PHE A 126 2.62 14.57 -10.05
N LYS A 127 2.15 15.80 -9.84
CA LYS A 127 2.94 16.88 -9.24
C LYS A 127 2.63 17.03 -7.76
N ALA A 128 3.70 17.10 -6.97
CA ALA A 128 3.68 17.37 -5.53
C ALA A 128 4.64 18.52 -5.20
N PRO A 129 4.52 19.17 -4.04
CA PRO A 129 5.49 20.18 -3.60
C PRO A 129 6.90 19.58 -3.51
N LYS A 130 7.93 20.38 -3.76
CA LYS A 130 9.33 19.95 -3.60
C LYS A 130 9.60 19.56 -2.15
N ASN A 131 10.43 18.54 -1.94
CA ASN A 131 10.79 18.00 -0.61
C ASN A 131 9.62 17.41 0.20
N ALA A 132 8.44 17.25 -0.40
CA ALA A 132 7.32 16.61 0.26
C ALA A 132 7.45 15.08 0.24
N ARG A 133 7.05 14.43 1.34
CA ARG A 133 6.86 12.98 1.42
C ARG A 133 5.46 12.64 0.93
N VAL A 134 5.36 11.67 0.02
CA VAL A 134 4.10 11.33 -0.64
C VAL A 134 3.76 9.89 -0.30
N PHE A 135 2.54 9.67 0.17
CA PHE A 135 2.04 8.35 0.55
C PHE A 135 0.79 8.00 -0.26
N ILE A 136 0.74 6.78 -0.77
CA ILE A 136 -0.47 6.19 -1.37
C ILE A 136 -0.81 4.95 -0.55
N GLN A 137 -1.96 4.96 0.14
CA GLN A 137 -2.34 3.91 1.10
C GLN A 137 -1.17 3.55 2.05
N ASN A 138 -0.61 4.56 2.71
CA ASN A 138 0.53 4.47 3.64
C ASN A 138 1.87 3.97 3.07
N VAL A 139 1.96 3.71 1.77
CA VAL A 139 3.22 3.41 1.10
C VAL A 139 3.85 4.70 0.64
N GLU A 140 5.10 4.95 1.03
CA GLU A 140 5.85 6.13 0.60
C GLU A 140 6.34 5.96 -0.85
N TYR A 141 6.06 6.94 -1.69
CA TYR A 141 6.53 7.02 -3.07
C TYR A 141 7.55 8.16 -3.20
N PRO A 142 8.64 7.94 -3.97
CA PRO A 142 9.71 8.92 -4.08
C PRO A 142 9.23 10.16 -4.85
N ASN A 143 9.39 11.32 -4.23
CA ASN A 143 9.20 12.62 -4.85
C ASN A 143 10.54 13.13 -5.39
N ARG A 144 10.68 13.13 -6.71
CA ARG A 144 11.89 13.57 -7.41
C ARG A 144 11.71 15.02 -7.84
N ASN A 145 12.03 15.94 -6.93
CA ASN A 145 12.00 17.39 -7.19
C ASN A 145 10.63 17.93 -7.63
N GLY A 146 9.55 17.42 -7.02
CA GLY A 146 8.17 17.83 -7.28
C GLY A 146 7.39 16.90 -8.21
N GLU A 147 8.03 15.84 -8.72
CA GLU A 147 7.38 14.82 -9.53
C GLU A 147 7.36 13.48 -8.81
N VAL A 148 6.19 12.87 -8.73
CA VAL A 148 5.99 11.53 -8.18
C VAL A 148 5.69 10.59 -9.33
N TYR A 149 6.37 9.45 -9.33
CA TYR A 149 6.22 8.43 -10.35
C TYR A 149 5.85 7.08 -9.73
N VAL A 150 4.70 6.56 -10.15
CA VAL A 150 4.18 5.25 -9.76
C VAL A 150 4.25 4.35 -10.99
N LYS A 151 5.23 3.42 -10.99
CA LYS A 151 5.49 2.54 -12.14
C LYS A 151 4.26 1.71 -12.52
N LYS A 152 3.60 1.11 -11.53
CA LYS A 152 2.45 0.23 -11.74
C LYS A 152 1.59 0.17 -10.49
N ILE A 153 0.27 0.35 -10.64
CA ILE A 153 -0.68 0.24 -9.53
C ILE A 153 -2.02 -0.30 -10.06
N PRO A 154 -2.73 -1.19 -9.32
CA PRO A 154 -4.05 -1.64 -9.73
C PRO A 154 -5.02 -0.46 -9.85
N ASN A 155 -5.98 -0.51 -10.78
CA ASN A 155 -6.93 0.57 -10.98
C ASN A 155 -7.98 0.60 -9.84
N SER A 156 -7.91 1.65 -9.01
CA SER A 156 -8.80 1.85 -7.87
C SER A 156 -8.73 3.31 -7.39
N VAL A 157 -9.46 3.64 -6.32
CA VAL A 157 -9.41 4.94 -5.67
C VAL A 157 -8.60 4.84 -4.39
N TYR A 158 -7.45 5.50 -4.36
CA TYR A 158 -6.49 5.43 -3.26
C TYR A 158 -6.50 6.68 -2.40
N ASN A 159 -6.25 6.51 -1.11
CA ASN A 159 -5.96 7.65 -0.25
C ASN A 159 -4.53 8.13 -0.52
N VAL A 160 -4.38 9.38 -0.93
CA VAL A 160 -3.12 10.04 -1.19
C VAL A 160 -2.88 11.07 -0.09
N ARG A 161 -1.79 10.91 0.65
CA ARG A 161 -1.38 11.81 1.72
C ARG A 161 -0.04 12.45 1.37
N ILE A 162 0.08 13.76 1.56
CA ILE A 162 1.34 14.49 1.36
C ILE A 162 1.73 15.21 2.64
N CYS A 163 3.01 15.11 2.98
CA CYS A 163 3.58 15.79 4.14
C CYS A 163 4.80 16.63 3.74
N ILE A 164 4.86 17.89 4.16
CA ILE A 164 6.09 18.70 4.08
C ILE A 164 6.66 18.81 5.50
N GLY A 165 7.81 18.19 5.73
CA GLY A 165 8.33 18.02 7.10
C GLY A 165 7.36 17.20 7.96
N GLU A 166 6.97 17.74 9.11
CA GLU A 166 6.01 17.12 10.05
C GLU A 166 4.55 17.52 9.78
N ILE A 167 4.28 18.44 8.84
CA ILE A 167 2.94 18.95 8.58
C ILE A 167 2.26 18.08 7.52
N VAL A 168 1.01 17.67 7.79
CA VAL A 168 0.16 16.97 6.82
C VAL A 168 -0.59 18.02 5.99
N ASP A 169 -0.15 18.22 4.75
CA ASP A 169 -0.67 19.29 3.89
C ASP A 169 -1.82 18.85 2.98
N PHE A 170 -1.96 17.53 2.76
CA PHE A 170 -2.97 17.00 1.85
C PHE A 170 -3.39 15.58 2.23
N ASN A 171 -4.68 15.30 2.16
CA ASN A 171 -5.25 13.97 2.37
C ASN A 171 -6.54 13.83 1.55
N GLN A 172 -6.48 13.16 0.39
CA GLN A 172 -7.64 13.00 -0.49
C GLN A 172 -7.66 11.63 -1.16
N ARG A 173 -8.86 11.15 -1.47
CA ARG A 173 -9.08 9.99 -2.32
C ARG A 173 -8.92 10.37 -3.80
N VAL A 174 -8.01 9.71 -4.51
CA VAL A 174 -7.69 9.96 -5.91
C VAL A 174 -7.75 8.66 -6.71
N ALA A 175 -8.35 8.70 -7.90
CA ALA A 175 -8.34 7.55 -8.80
C ALA A 175 -6.94 7.35 -9.39
N ALA A 176 -6.49 6.09 -9.49
CA ALA A 176 -5.24 5.77 -10.15
C ALA A 176 -5.21 6.32 -11.58
N GLY A 177 -4.10 6.95 -11.98
CA GLY A 177 -3.95 7.53 -13.32
C GLY A 177 -4.56 8.91 -13.51
N GLN A 178 -5.27 9.43 -12.50
CA GLN A 178 -5.80 10.78 -12.55
C GLN A 178 -4.67 11.81 -12.45
N ASP A 179 -4.69 12.84 -13.31
CA ASP A 179 -3.81 13.99 -13.17
C ASP A 179 -4.16 14.78 -11.91
N ILE A 180 -3.18 14.92 -11.03
CA ILE A 180 -3.29 15.68 -9.79
C ILE A 180 -2.11 16.65 -9.70
N THR A 181 -2.42 17.91 -9.43
CA THR A 181 -1.44 18.91 -9.02
C THR A 181 -1.80 19.34 -7.62
N ILE A 182 -0.94 19.00 -6.67
CA ILE A 182 -1.19 19.30 -5.26
C ILE A 182 -0.38 20.53 -4.89
N THR A 183 -1.10 21.62 -4.65
CA THR A 183 -0.54 22.87 -4.12
C THR A 183 -0.72 22.90 -2.60
N PRO A 184 0.34 23.23 -1.84
CA PRO A 184 0.22 23.32 -0.39
C PRO A 184 -0.63 24.52 -0.02
N ASN A 185 -1.56 24.35 0.91
CA ASN A 185 -2.37 25.45 1.44
C ASN A 185 -1.61 26.14 2.58
N ILE A 186 -0.65 26.99 2.21
CA ILE A 186 0.15 27.75 3.20
C ILE A 186 -0.67 28.95 3.68
N LYS A 187 -0.90 29.04 4.99
CA LYS A 187 -1.61 30.17 5.58
C LYS A 187 -0.86 31.48 5.30
N PRO A 188 -1.56 32.58 4.94
CA PRO A 188 -0.92 33.87 4.68
C PRO A 188 -0.02 34.38 5.82
N GLU A 189 -0.36 34.09 7.06
CA GLU A 189 0.43 34.45 8.25
C GLU A 189 1.82 33.80 8.25
N VAL A 190 1.93 32.56 7.78
CA VAL A 190 3.21 31.84 7.67
C VAL A 190 4.05 32.45 6.56
N ILE A 191 3.43 32.76 5.41
CA ILE A 191 4.10 33.44 4.30
C ILE A 191 4.66 34.79 4.77
N LYS A 192 3.84 35.58 5.49
CA LYS A 192 4.26 36.85 6.06
C LYS A 192 5.44 36.67 7.01
N LYS A 193 5.38 35.74 7.95
CA LYS A 193 6.47 35.47 8.90
C LYS A 193 7.77 35.06 8.19
N CYS A 194 7.69 34.21 7.16
CA CYS A 194 8.85 33.87 6.34
C CYS A 194 9.40 35.08 5.59
N SER A 195 8.54 35.92 5.02
CA SER A 195 8.94 37.17 4.37
C SER A 195 9.62 38.13 5.34
N ASP A 196 9.09 38.26 6.56
CA ASP A 196 9.63 39.14 7.59
C ASP A 196 11.04 38.69 8.00
N ILE A 197 11.26 37.38 8.17
CA ILE A 197 12.59 36.81 8.46
C ILE A 197 13.58 37.06 7.33
N VAL A 198 13.16 36.86 6.07
CA VAL A 198 14.00 37.12 4.90
C VAL A 198 14.37 38.60 4.81
N ASN A 199 13.41 39.50 5.05
CA ASN A 199 13.65 40.94 5.06
C ASN A 199 14.58 41.35 6.21
N GLU A 200 14.40 40.79 7.40
CA GLU A 200 15.30 41.01 8.54
C GLU A 200 16.74 40.63 8.18
N TYR A 201 16.95 39.49 7.51
CA TYR A 201 18.28 39.10 7.01
C TYR A 201 18.84 40.08 5.98
N ILE A 202 18.06 40.45 4.97
CA ILE A 202 18.50 41.38 3.92
C ILE A 202 18.92 42.71 4.53
N ASN A 203 18.10 43.24 5.44
CA ASN A 203 18.39 44.49 6.14
C ASN A 203 19.63 44.36 7.00
N PHE A 204 19.79 43.27 7.75
CA PHE A 204 21.01 43.00 8.52
C PHE A 204 22.26 43.01 7.64
N ARG A 205 22.24 42.30 6.50
CA ARG A 205 23.40 42.25 5.59
C ARG A 205 23.71 43.64 5.04
N GLN A 206 22.71 44.37 4.56
CA GLN A 206 22.89 45.71 4.00
C GLN A 206 23.41 46.69 5.05
N ASP A 207 22.82 46.72 6.24
CA ASP A 207 23.26 47.57 7.34
C ASP A 207 24.70 47.24 7.75
N SER A 208 25.05 45.96 7.79
CA SER A 208 26.37 45.54 8.23
C SER A 208 27.46 45.95 7.23
N ILE A 209 27.17 45.82 5.94
CA ILE A 209 28.04 46.26 4.85
C ILE A 209 28.17 47.80 4.85
N ASN A 210 27.06 48.53 4.94
CA ASN A 210 27.07 49.99 4.85
C ASN A 210 27.77 50.68 6.02
N ASN A 211 27.67 50.10 7.22
CA ASN A 211 28.27 50.67 8.42
C ASN A 211 29.64 50.04 8.74
N LEU A 212 30.07 49.06 7.95
CA LEU A 212 31.24 48.22 8.23
C LEU A 212 31.22 47.68 9.66
N ASP A 213 30.07 47.24 10.15
CA ASP A 213 29.93 46.76 11.52
C ASP A 213 28.88 45.65 11.62
N ILE A 214 29.14 44.65 12.46
CA ILE A 214 28.26 43.49 12.57
C ILE A 214 27.24 43.76 13.67
N LYS A 215 26.02 44.07 13.27
CA LYS A 215 24.90 44.25 14.20
C LYS A 215 24.40 42.91 14.73
N GLU A 216 23.66 42.97 15.84
CA GLU A 216 23.00 41.79 16.36
C GLU A 216 21.75 41.45 15.53
N ILE A 217 21.61 40.19 15.14
CA ILE A 217 20.46 39.65 14.43
C ILE A 217 19.90 38.46 15.21
N ASN A 218 18.57 38.37 15.29
CA ASN A 218 17.89 37.31 16.04
C ASN A 218 17.46 36.16 15.14
N CYS A 219 17.24 36.41 13.85
CA CYS A 219 16.67 35.42 12.94
C CYS A 219 17.67 34.44 12.32
N ILE A 220 18.98 34.60 12.57
CA ILE A 220 20.04 33.74 12.03
C ILE A 220 20.98 33.27 13.14
N ASP A 221 21.33 31.98 13.09
CA ASP A 221 22.36 31.39 13.93
C ASP A 221 23.73 32.00 13.59
N LYS A 222 24.39 32.62 14.58
CA LYS A 222 25.71 33.23 14.46
C LYS A 222 26.80 32.21 14.07
N SER A 223 26.55 30.91 14.20
CA SER A 223 27.45 29.84 13.76
C SER A 223 27.25 29.43 12.30
N SER A 224 26.17 29.88 11.64
CA SER A 224 25.84 29.51 10.27
C SER A 224 26.86 30.05 9.25
N GLY A 225 27.03 29.33 8.14
CA GLY A 225 27.90 29.76 7.04
C GLY A 225 27.47 31.11 6.45
N ILE A 226 26.17 31.34 6.33
CA ILE A 226 25.59 32.60 5.82
C ILE A 226 25.96 33.78 6.73
N TYR A 227 25.97 33.61 8.05
CA TYR A 227 26.40 34.68 8.96
C TYR A 227 27.90 34.99 8.83
N LYS A 228 28.73 33.95 8.69
CA LYS A 228 30.18 34.10 8.47
C LYS A 228 30.50 34.80 7.16
N GLU A 229 29.78 34.49 6.08
CA GLU A 229 29.96 35.16 4.79
C GLU A 229 29.77 36.68 4.91
N VAL A 230 28.81 37.15 5.70
CA VAL A 230 28.60 38.58 5.95
C VAL A 230 29.75 39.19 6.76
N ILE A 231 30.26 38.47 7.77
CA ILE A 231 31.44 38.91 8.54
C ILE A 231 32.66 39.06 7.63
N ASP A 232 32.95 38.02 6.83
CA ASP A 232 34.08 38.00 5.92
C ASP A 232 33.99 39.14 4.90
N GLU A 233 32.79 39.41 4.37
CA GLU A 233 32.52 40.52 3.46
C GLU A 233 32.77 41.88 4.12
N VAL A 234 32.30 42.09 5.35
CA VAL A 234 32.54 43.33 6.12
C VAL A 234 34.03 43.51 6.44
N GLU A 235 34.73 42.46 6.86
CA GLU A 235 36.15 42.50 7.15
C GLU A 235 37.00 42.79 5.91
N TRP A 236 36.61 42.23 4.76
CA TRP A 236 37.24 42.52 3.48
C TRP A 236 37.08 43.98 3.11
N LEU A 237 35.87 44.53 3.22
CA LEU A 237 35.59 45.94 2.94
C LEU A 237 36.31 46.92 3.87
N LYS A 238 36.61 46.54 5.12
CA LYS A 238 37.44 47.35 6.03
C LYS A 238 38.91 47.45 5.61
N LYS A 239 39.39 46.47 4.84
CA LYS A 239 40.79 46.38 4.39
C LYS A 239 41.01 46.99 3.01
N ALA A 240 39.93 47.28 2.28
CA ALA A 240 39.91 47.94 0.97
C ALA A 240 39.93 49.46 1.13
#